data_AF-A0A1Q4ZHQ2-F1
#
_entry.id   AF-A0A1Q4ZHQ2-F1
#
_cell.length_a   1.000
_cell.length_b   1.000
_cell.length_c   1.000
_cell.angle_alpha   90.00
_cell.angle_beta   90.00
_cell.angle_gamma   90.00
#
_symmetry.space_group_name_H-M   'P 1'
#
loop_
_entity.id
_entity.type
_entity.pdbx_description
1 polymer ?
#
loop_
_entity_poly.entity_id
_entity_poly.type
_entity_poly.pdbx_seq_one_letter_code
_entity_poly.pdbx_strand_id
1 'polypeptide(L)'
;MLRIIRRGTGSVVAWRRARMVLLSAQGMPVAKIAEVTFTSADGIRDVIHNFNTDGFDSLYPKSKGGRPKTFTLPERREIKKIAKSTPTEHDLPFSTWSPTKLADFLVAEGGVGDISHEDLRILLREEGVSFQPAPVRRLQPGQGQALRTHQTGQAADTVPGILPLPAHPLPGRGPPGNRLRQL
;
A
#
# COMPACT_ATOMS: atom_id res chain seq x y z
N MET A 1 11.94 12.44 -20.58
CA MET A 1 11.06 11.89 -21.63
C MET A 1 10.49 13.04 -22.45
N LEU A 2 10.65 13.01 -23.78
CA LEU A 2 10.05 14.00 -24.68
C LEU A 2 8.55 13.72 -24.82
N ARG A 3 7.70 14.70 -24.46
CA ARG A 3 6.24 14.60 -24.59
C ARG A 3 5.84 15.07 -25.99
N ILE A 4 5.38 14.13 -26.81
CA ILE A 4 4.85 14.44 -28.13
C ILE A 4 3.41 14.95 -27.95
N ILE A 5 3.22 16.25 -28.16
CA ILE A 5 1.90 16.88 -28.14
C ILE A 5 1.35 16.82 -29.57
N ARG A 6 0.16 16.23 -29.73
CA ARG A 6 -0.52 16.17 -31.02
C ARG A 6 -1.97 16.60 -30.87
N ARG A 7 -2.54 17.11 -31.96
CA ARG A 7 -3.96 17.47 -32.07
C ARG A 7 -4.71 16.26 -32.65
N GLY A 8 -5.23 15.37 -31.79
CA GLY A 8 -6.01 14.20 -32.21
C GLY A 8 -6.09 13.07 -31.17
N THR A 9 -7.17 12.28 -31.23
CA THR A 9 -7.56 11.23 -30.26
C THR A 9 -7.03 9.82 -30.56
N GLY A 10 -6.21 9.62 -31.61
CA GLY A 10 -5.75 8.28 -32.03
C GLY A 10 -4.85 7.54 -31.03
N SER A 11 -4.24 6.41 -31.38
CA SER A 11 -3.24 5.75 -30.51
C SER A 11 -1.86 6.42 -30.68
N VAL A 12 -1.19 6.81 -29.58
CA VAL A 12 0.20 7.35 -29.64
C VAL A 12 1.16 6.30 -30.18
N VAL A 13 0.94 5.04 -29.83
CA VAL A 13 1.76 3.91 -30.27
C VAL A 13 1.61 3.71 -31.78
N ALA A 14 0.38 3.72 -32.30
CA ALA A 14 0.15 3.57 -33.73
C ALA A 14 0.81 4.67 -34.55
N TRP A 15 0.74 5.92 -34.10
CA TRP A 15 1.41 7.03 -34.75
C TRP A 15 2.94 6.88 -34.74
N ARG A 16 3.54 6.44 -33.61
CA ARG A 16 5.00 6.21 -33.54
C ARG A 16 5.44 5.13 -34.52
N ARG A 17 4.71 4.01 -34.58
CA ARG A 17 4.99 2.92 -35.52
C ARG A 17 4.83 3.37 -36.98
N ALA A 18 3.75 4.09 -37.30
CA ALA A 18 3.54 4.65 -38.62
C ALA A 18 4.67 5.60 -39.05
N ARG A 19 5.16 6.44 -38.13
CA ARG A 19 6.31 7.33 -38.40
C ARG A 19 7.58 6.55 -38.71
N MET A 20 7.86 5.45 -38.01
CA MET A 20 9.02 4.59 -38.28
C MET A 20 8.94 3.96 -39.68
N VAL A 21 7.77 3.40 -40.01
CA VAL A 21 7.52 2.80 -41.33
C VAL A 21 7.65 3.83 -42.44
N LEU A 22 7.06 5.02 -42.28
CA LEU A 22 7.14 6.10 -43.26
C LEU A 22 8.59 6.53 -43.53
N LEU A 23 9.39 6.74 -42.48
CA LEU A 23 10.80 7.12 -42.63
C LEU A 23 11.61 6.01 -43.34
N SER A 24 11.33 4.75 -43.04
CA SER A 24 11.94 3.63 -43.74
C SER A 24 11.55 3.58 -45.22
N ALA A 25 10.28 3.84 -45.56
CA ALA A 25 9.80 3.88 -46.93
C ALA A 25 10.42 5.04 -47.74
N GLN A 26 10.85 6.11 -47.06
CA GLN A 26 11.63 7.21 -47.65
C GLN A 26 13.12 6.88 -47.84
N GLY A 27 13.56 5.65 -47.54
CA GLY A 27 14.95 5.22 -47.68
C GLY A 27 15.86 5.64 -46.53
N MET A 28 15.31 6.11 -45.40
CA MET A 28 16.14 6.46 -44.25
C MET A 28 16.71 5.20 -43.59
N PRO A 29 18.02 5.11 -43.32
CA PRO A 29 18.60 3.95 -42.66
C PRO A 29 18.10 3.84 -41.21
N VAL A 30 17.90 2.60 -40.73
CA VAL A 30 17.35 2.31 -39.40
C VAL A 30 18.10 3.02 -38.27
N ALA A 31 19.42 3.13 -38.35
CA ALA A 31 20.22 3.86 -37.36
C ALA A 31 19.81 5.34 -37.26
N LYS A 32 19.51 5.99 -38.38
CA LYS A 32 19.06 7.38 -38.41
C LYS A 32 17.62 7.51 -37.92
N ILE A 33 16.77 6.55 -38.24
CA ILE A 33 15.40 6.48 -37.72
C ILE A 33 15.44 6.36 -36.19
N ALA A 34 16.34 5.56 -35.62
CA ALA A 34 16.52 5.39 -34.18
C ALA A 34 16.83 6.72 -33.48
N GLU A 35 17.74 7.51 -34.05
CA GLU A 35 18.07 8.86 -33.57
C GLU A 35 16.83 9.79 -33.59
N VAL A 36 16.12 9.84 -34.72
CA VAL A 36 15.00 10.77 -34.93
C VAL A 36 13.75 10.38 -34.12
N THR A 37 13.53 9.09 -33.93
CA THR A 37 12.33 8.55 -33.24
C THR A 37 12.58 8.21 -31.77
N PHE A 38 13.83 8.34 -31.29
CA PHE A 38 14.25 7.99 -29.94
C PHE A 38 13.81 6.58 -29.54
N THR A 39 13.97 5.63 -30.46
CA THR A 39 13.60 4.21 -30.30
C THR A 39 14.79 3.35 -30.66
N SER A 40 14.92 2.17 -30.04
CA SER A 40 16.01 1.24 -30.36
C SER A 40 15.94 0.77 -31.81
N ALA A 41 17.11 0.53 -32.42
CA ALA A 41 17.21 0.03 -33.78
C ALA A 41 16.51 -1.32 -33.95
N ASP A 42 16.61 -2.22 -32.96
CA ASP A 42 15.95 -3.53 -32.98
C ASP A 42 14.43 -3.39 -32.97
N GLY A 43 13.89 -2.52 -32.11
CA GLY A 43 12.45 -2.26 -32.10
C GLY A 43 11.93 -1.66 -33.40
N ILE A 44 12.74 -0.87 -34.11
CA ILE A 44 12.39 -0.35 -35.44
C ILE A 44 12.42 -1.46 -36.48
N ARG A 45 13.40 -2.36 -36.46
CA ARG A 45 13.45 -3.53 -37.36
C ARG A 45 12.23 -4.41 -37.17
N ASP A 46 11.84 -4.66 -35.92
CA ASP A 46 10.62 -5.43 -35.60
C ASP A 46 9.37 -4.74 -36.16
N VAL A 47 9.25 -3.42 -36.00
CA VAL A 47 8.09 -2.67 -36.54
C VAL A 47 8.04 -2.74 -38.06
N ILE A 48 9.17 -2.56 -38.74
CA ILE A 48 9.24 -2.65 -40.22
C ILE A 48 8.93 -4.07 -40.67
N HIS A 49 9.49 -5.08 -40.00
CA HIS A 49 9.23 -6.48 -40.31
C HIS A 49 7.75 -6.83 -40.14
N ASN A 50 7.15 -6.48 -39.00
CA ASN A 50 5.73 -6.70 -38.74
C ASN A 50 4.85 -5.95 -39.75
N PHE A 51 5.23 -4.74 -40.17
CA PHE A 51 4.49 -4.02 -41.21
C PHE A 51 4.59 -4.70 -42.58
N ASN A 52 5.77 -5.21 -42.95
CA ASN A 52 5.94 -5.92 -44.21
C ASN A 52 5.20 -7.26 -44.22
N THR A 53 4.99 -7.89 -43.05
CA THR A 53 4.27 -9.15 -42.91
C THR A 53 2.75 -8.96 -42.77
N ASP A 54 2.30 -8.07 -41.87
CA ASP A 54 0.89 -7.94 -41.48
C ASP A 54 0.23 -6.63 -42.00
N GLY A 55 0.98 -5.76 -42.69
CA GLY A 55 0.48 -4.49 -43.21
C GLY A 55 0.07 -3.50 -42.11
N PHE A 56 -1.01 -2.77 -42.35
CA PHE A 56 -1.51 -1.72 -41.43
C PHE A 56 -1.97 -2.26 -40.07
N ASP A 57 -2.36 -3.53 -39.97
CA ASP A 57 -2.78 -4.15 -38.70
C ASP A 57 -1.64 -4.16 -37.67
N SER A 58 -0.38 -4.29 -38.13
CA SER A 58 0.82 -4.24 -37.28
C SER A 58 1.00 -2.91 -36.54
N LEU A 59 0.39 -1.83 -37.03
CA LEU A 59 0.47 -0.51 -36.40
C LEU A 59 -0.31 -0.46 -35.09
N TYR A 60 -1.26 -1.38 -34.91
CA TYR A 60 -2.11 -1.48 -33.73
C TYR A 60 -1.71 -2.72 -32.92
N PRO A 61 -0.60 -2.68 -32.15
CA PRO A 61 -0.21 -3.81 -31.34
C PRO A 61 -1.35 -4.19 -30.40
N LYS A 62 -1.86 -5.41 -30.58
CA LYS A 62 -2.69 -6.05 -29.58
C LYS A 62 -1.79 -6.28 -28.38
N SER A 63 -2.16 -5.73 -27.23
CA SER A 63 -1.47 -6.04 -25.98
C SER A 63 -1.51 -7.56 -25.83
N LYS A 64 -0.36 -8.23 -26.02
CA LYS A 64 -0.20 -9.61 -25.56
C LYS A 64 -0.22 -9.47 -24.06
N GLY A 65 -1.40 -9.66 -23.47
CA GLY A 65 -1.61 -9.49 -22.03
C GLY A 65 -0.48 -10.17 -21.27
N GLY A 66 -0.01 -9.53 -20.21
CA GLY A 66 0.98 -10.14 -19.32
C GLY A 66 0.44 -11.44 -18.71
N ARG A 67 1.25 -12.08 -17.85
CA ARG A 67 0.84 -13.26 -17.08
C ARG A 67 -0.61 -13.09 -16.60
N PRO A 68 -1.53 -14.02 -16.94
CA PRO A 68 -2.90 -13.96 -16.46
C PRO A 68 -2.91 -13.72 -14.95
N LYS A 69 -3.74 -12.80 -14.49
CA LYS A 69 -3.87 -12.54 -13.05
C LYS A 69 -4.28 -13.86 -12.38
N THR A 70 -3.56 -14.28 -11.33
CA THR A 70 -3.84 -15.55 -10.62
C THR A 70 -5.29 -15.64 -10.13
N PHE A 71 -5.90 -14.50 -9.83
CA PHE A 71 -7.31 -14.40 -9.46
C PHE A 71 -8.08 -13.56 -10.48
N THR A 72 -9.19 -14.12 -10.95
CA THR A 72 -10.21 -13.42 -11.72
C THR A 72 -10.87 -12.34 -10.86
N LEU A 73 -11.49 -11.33 -11.49
CA LEU A 73 -12.17 -10.27 -10.76
C LEU A 73 -13.28 -10.76 -9.79
N PRO A 74 -14.14 -11.74 -10.15
CA PRO A 74 -15.13 -12.26 -9.19
C PRO A 74 -14.47 -12.95 -7.99
N GLU A 75 -13.43 -13.77 -8.20
CA GLU A 75 -12.70 -14.43 -7.11
C GLU A 75 -12.09 -13.40 -6.15
N ARG A 76 -11.48 -12.32 -6.66
CA ARG A 76 -10.94 -11.25 -5.82
C ARG A 76 -12.00 -10.60 -4.92
N ARG A 77 -13.21 -10.42 -5.44
CA ARG A 77 -14.31 -9.83 -4.67
C ARG A 77 -14.77 -10.76 -3.55
N GLU A 78 -14.87 -12.06 -3.83
CA GLU A 78 -15.27 -13.04 -2.82
C GLU A 78 -14.19 -13.20 -1.74
N ILE A 79 -12.92 -13.33 -2.15
CA ILE A 79 -11.79 -13.37 -1.21
C ILE A 79 -11.77 -12.13 -0.32
N LYS A 80 -11.98 -10.94 -0.89
CA LYS A 80 -12.03 -9.68 -0.12
C LYS A 80 -13.19 -9.66 0.87
N LYS A 81 -14.35 -10.19 0.48
CA LYS A 81 -15.55 -10.27 1.34
C LYS A 81 -15.27 -11.19 2.53
N ILE A 82 -14.76 -12.40 2.28
CA ILE A 82 -14.42 -13.38 3.33
C ILE A 82 -13.31 -12.84 4.24
N ALA A 83 -12.28 -12.23 3.67
CA ALA A 83 -11.18 -11.64 4.44
C ALA A 83 -11.63 -10.48 5.36
N LYS A 84 -12.79 -9.86 5.09
CA LYS A 84 -13.34 -8.78 5.93
C LYS A 84 -14.30 -9.27 7.01
N SER A 85 -14.99 -10.39 6.81
CA SER A 85 -15.79 -11.05 7.86
C SER A 85 -14.89 -11.60 8.96
N THR A 86 -15.43 -11.84 10.15
CA THR A 86 -14.67 -12.53 11.20
C THR A 86 -14.71 -14.05 10.99
N PRO A 87 -13.64 -14.80 11.29
CA PRO A 87 -13.68 -16.26 11.13
C PRO A 87 -14.73 -16.96 12.02
N THR A 88 -15.15 -16.31 13.11
CA THR A 88 -16.26 -16.77 13.96
C THR A 88 -17.60 -16.77 13.24
N GLU A 89 -17.80 -15.87 12.26
CA GLU A 89 -19.00 -15.89 11.39
C GLU A 89 -19.03 -17.10 10.44
N HIS A 90 -17.90 -17.79 10.29
CA HIS A 90 -17.74 -18.99 9.45
C HIS A 90 -17.59 -20.27 10.29
N ASP A 91 -18.02 -20.25 11.55
CA ASP A 91 -17.95 -21.37 12.50
C ASP A 91 -16.51 -21.89 12.77
N LEU A 92 -15.50 -21.02 12.61
CA LEU A 92 -14.10 -21.38 12.85
C LEU A 92 -13.65 -21.05 14.30
N PRO A 93 -12.81 -21.89 14.93
CA PRO A 93 -12.42 -21.76 16.34
C PRO A 93 -11.33 -20.70 16.59
N PHE A 94 -11.28 -19.62 15.80
CA PHE A 94 -10.32 -18.54 15.94
C PHE A 94 -10.92 -17.17 15.59
N SER A 95 -10.34 -16.10 16.15
CA SER A 95 -10.89 -14.73 16.05
C SER A 95 -10.29 -13.86 14.95
N THR A 96 -9.16 -14.26 14.35
CA THR A 96 -8.45 -13.48 13.34
C THR A 96 -8.01 -14.33 12.15
N TRP A 97 -8.13 -13.75 10.95
CA TRP A 97 -7.59 -14.36 9.74
C TRP A 97 -6.06 -14.32 9.75
N SER A 98 -5.46 -15.40 9.25
CA SER A 98 -4.09 -15.40 8.74
C SER A 98 -4.13 -15.80 7.26
N PRO A 99 -3.11 -15.42 6.46
CA PRO A 99 -3.08 -15.79 5.04
C PRO A 99 -3.19 -17.30 4.80
N THR A 100 -2.56 -18.12 5.65
CA THR A 100 -2.65 -19.59 5.58
C THR A 100 -4.06 -20.08 5.88
N LYS A 101 -4.66 -19.63 6.98
CA LYS A 101 -6.02 -20.04 7.38
C LYS A 101 -7.09 -19.62 6.36
N LEU A 102 -6.89 -18.45 5.73
CA LEU A 102 -7.76 -17.98 4.67
C LEU A 102 -7.60 -18.84 3.41
N ALA A 103 -6.38 -19.24 3.05
CA ALA A 103 -6.17 -20.16 1.93
C ALA A 103 -6.81 -21.53 2.18
N ASP A 104 -6.61 -22.12 3.36
CA ASP A 104 -7.21 -23.40 3.75
C ASP A 104 -8.75 -23.34 3.68
N PHE A 105 -9.33 -22.24 4.17
CA PHE A 105 -10.78 -22.02 4.12
C PHE A 105 -11.29 -21.87 2.68
N LEU A 106 -10.62 -21.08 1.83
CA LEU A 106 -11.02 -20.87 0.43
C LEU A 106 -10.92 -22.15 -0.42
N VAL A 107 -9.97 -23.03 -0.10
CA VAL A 107 -9.84 -24.35 -0.73
C VAL A 107 -10.96 -25.28 -0.27
N ALA A 108 -11.27 -25.28 1.04
CA ALA A 108 -12.34 -26.10 1.60
C ALA A 108 -13.75 -25.68 1.14
N GLU A 109 -13.99 -24.38 0.95
CA GLU A 109 -15.26 -23.82 0.47
C GLU A 109 -15.44 -23.96 -1.06
N GLY A 110 -14.41 -24.44 -1.78
CA GLY A 110 -14.48 -24.77 -3.21
C GLY A 110 -14.45 -23.55 -4.14
N GLY A 111 -14.00 -22.39 -3.66
CA GLY A 111 -14.07 -21.12 -4.39
C GLY A 111 -12.91 -20.87 -5.38
N VAL A 112 -11.73 -21.46 -5.18
CA VAL A 112 -10.55 -21.28 -6.04
C VAL A 112 -9.64 -22.52 -5.96
N GLY A 113 -9.20 -23.06 -7.10
CA GLY A 113 -8.20 -24.14 -7.13
C GLY A 113 -6.82 -23.67 -6.61
N ASP A 114 -6.01 -24.61 -6.11
CA ASP A 114 -4.66 -24.45 -5.51
C ASP A 114 -4.15 -22.98 -5.44
N ILE A 115 -4.49 -22.32 -4.34
CA ILE A 115 -4.11 -20.93 -4.09
C ILE A 115 -2.70 -20.89 -3.52
N SER A 116 -1.77 -20.22 -4.20
CA SER A 116 -0.48 -19.88 -3.59
C SER A 116 -0.66 -18.85 -2.47
N HIS A 117 -0.14 -19.16 -1.28
CA HIS A 117 -0.15 -18.24 -0.13
C HIS A 117 0.44 -16.86 -0.45
N GLU A 118 1.45 -16.78 -1.33
CA GLU A 118 2.07 -15.50 -1.70
C GLU A 118 1.17 -14.70 -2.65
N ASP A 119 0.47 -15.37 -3.57
CA ASP A 119 -0.48 -14.70 -4.46
C ASP A 119 -1.65 -14.11 -3.64
N LEU A 120 -2.13 -14.84 -2.62
CA LEU A 120 -3.13 -14.34 -1.68
C LEU A 120 -2.60 -13.15 -0.86
N ARG A 121 -1.33 -13.19 -0.43
CA ARG A 121 -0.71 -12.10 0.32
C ARG A 121 -0.57 -10.82 -0.52
N ILE A 122 -0.20 -10.96 -1.79
CA ILE A 122 -0.12 -9.86 -2.76
C ILE A 122 -1.53 -9.29 -2.98
N LEU A 123 -2.53 -10.15 -3.22
CA LEU A 123 -3.93 -9.75 -3.40
C LEU A 123 -4.46 -8.94 -2.20
N LEU A 124 -4.27 -9.42 -0.98
CA LEU A 124 -4.75 -8.71 0.21
C LEU A 124 -4.08 -7.34 0.39
N ARG A 125 -2.80 -7.21 0.04
CA ARG A 125 -2.10 -5.92 0.02
C ARG A 125 -2.66 -4.97 -1.05
N GLU A 126 -2.89 -5.46 -2.26
CA GLU A 126 -3.50 -4.67 -3.34
C GLU A 126 -4.90 -4.17 -2.96
N GLU A 127 -5.68 -4.99 -2.24
CA GLU A 127 -7.04 -4.66 -1.78
C GLU A 127 -7.09 -3.85 -0.47
N GLY A 128 -5.93 -3.56 0.13
CA GLY A 128 -5.80 -2.80 1.37
C GLY A 128 -6.29 -3.52 2.64
N VAL A 129 -6.36 -4.85 2.62
CA VAL A 129 -6.76 -5.66 3.77
C VAL A 129 -5.52 -6.04 4.58
N SER A 130 -5.51 -5.68 5.86
CA SER A 130 -4.48 -6.10 6.81
C SER A 130 -5.11 -6.75 8.04
N PHE A 131 -4.49 -7.84 8.50
CA PHE A 131 -4.91 -8.54 9.73
C PHE A 131 -4.09 -8.13 10.95
N GLN A 132 -3.20 -7.15 10.79
CA GLN A 132 -2.40 -6.64 11.90
C GLN A 132 -3.25 -5.72 12.76
N PRO A 133 -3.24 -5.88 14.10
CA PRO A 133 -3.89 -4.91 14.98
C PRO A 133 -3.27 -3.52 14.73
N ALA A 134 -4.13 -2.49 14.72
CA ALA A 134 -3.66 -1.13 14.57
C ALA A 134 -2.60 -0.85 15.66
N PRO A 135 -1.45 -0.24 15.31
CA PRO A 135 -0.43 0.08 16.30
C PRO A 135 -1.07 0.95 17.38
N VAL A 136 -0.95 0.51 18.63
CA VAL A 136 -1.41 1.28 19.79
C VAL A 136 -0.64 2.60 19.80
N ARG A 137 -1.30 3.69 19.39
CA ARG A 137 -0.72 5.03 19.54
C ARG A 137 -0.59 5.29 21.03
N ARG A 138 0.65 5.27 21.54
CA ARG A 138 0.95 5.82 22.87
C ARG A 138 0.55 7.30 22.85
N LEU A 139 -0.50 7.64 23.59
CA LEU A 139 -0.77 9.04 23.94
C LEU A 139 0.45 9.58 24.69
N GLN A 140 1.05 10.64 24.18
CA GLN A 140 2.07 11.40 24.89
C GLN A 140 1.39 12.12 26.07
N PRO A 141 1.73 11.82 27.34
CA PRO A 141 1.23 12.60 28.45
C PRO A 141 2.00 13.92 28.50
N GLY A 142 1.33 15.04 28.29
CA GLY A 142 1.93 16.36 28.50
C GLY A 142 1.51 17.44 27.52
N GLN A 143 0.22 17.79 27.48
CA GLN A 143 -0.20 19.15 27.15
C GLN A 143 -1.21 19.62 28.20
N GLY A 144 -0.69 19.89 29.40
CA GLY A 144 -1.43 20.61 30.42
C GLY A 144 -1.56 22.07 30.00
N GLN A 145 -2.75 22.48 29.57
CA GLN A 145 -3.10 23.89 29.52
C GLN A 145 -3.23 24.43 30.95
N ALA A 146 -2.41 25.42 31.27
CA ALA A 146 -2.51 26.20 32.50
C ALA A 146 -3.81 27.02 32.47
N LEU A 147 -4.83 26.56 33.18
CA LEU A 147 -6.00 27.37 33.49
C LEU A 147 -5.62 28.34 34.61
N ARG A 148 -5.62 29.62 34.21
CA ARG A 148 -5.45 30.80 35.07
C ARG A 148 -6.34 30.70 36.31
N THR A 149 -5.71 30.89 37.46
CA THR A 149 -6.36 31.24 38.72
C THR A 149 -7.01 32.62 38.59
N HIS A 150 -8.31 32.69 38.87
CA HIS A 150 -8.94 33.90 39.38
C HIS A 150 -9.61 33.52 40.70
N GLN A 151 -9.12 34.12 41.78
CA GLN A 151 -9.70 34.05 43.12
C GLN A 151 -11.09 34.67 43.12
N THR A 152 -11.99 34.19 43.99
CA THR A 152 -12.49 34.95 45.16
C THR A 152 -13.72 34.25 45.76
N GLY A 153 -13.65 34.00 47.07
CA GLY A 153 -14.80 34.22 47.96
C GLY A 153 -15.52 33.00 48.54
N GLN A 154 -15.26 32.75 49.83
CA GLN A 154 -16.24 32.41 50.88
C GLN A 154 -16.93 31.02 50.79
N ALA A 155 -17.20 30.29 51.85
CA ALA A 155 -16.87 30.38 53.27
C ALA A 155 -16.97 28.95 53.82
N ALA A 156 -16.25 28.69 54.90
CA ALA A 156 -16.28 27.44 55.62
C ALA A 156 -17.66 27.20 56.24
N ASP A 157 -18.20 26.00 56.05
CA ASP A 157 -19.12 25.41 57.02
C ASP A 157 -18.55 24.09 57.52
N THR A 158 -18.39 24.07 58.83
CA THR A 158 -17.84 23.02 59.67
C THR A 158 -18.88 21.91 59.82
N VAL A 159 -18.54 20.67 59.47
CA VAL A 159 -19.26 19.49 59.95
C VAL A 159 -18.49 18.92 61.15
N PRO A 160 -19.08 18.89 62.35
CA PRO A 160 -18.42 18.39 63.55
C PRO A 160 -18.48 16.85 63.59
N GLY A 161 -17.41 16.18 64.04
CA GLY A 161 -17.54 14.83 64.61
C GLY A 161 -16.64 13.70 64.13
N ILE A 162 -15.52 13.95 63.45
CA ILE A 162 -14.50 12.90 63.23
C ILE A 162 -13.11 13.50 63.50
N LEU A 163 -12.46 13.05 64.57
CA LEU A 163 -11.06 13.36 64.87
C LEU A 163 -10.15 12.66 63.85
N PRO A 164 -9.32 13.38 63.05
CA PRO A 164 -8.28 12.74 62.27
C PRO A 164 -7.08 12.40 63.18
N LEU A 165 -6.67 11.13 63.18
CA LEU A 165 -5.44 10.67 63.84
C LEU A 165 -4.20 11.38 63.27
N PRO A 166 -3.20 11.73 64.10
CA PRO A 166 -1.99 12.38 63.64
C PRO A 166 -1.11 11.42 62.83
N ALA A 167 -0.77 11.83 61.61
CA ALA A 167 0.21 11.15 60.78
C ALA A 167 1.61 11.29 61.39
N HIS A 168 2.26 10.18 61.71
CA HIS A 168 3.67 10.17 62.05
C HIS A 168 4.52 10.46 60.79
N PRO A 169 5.53 11.34 60.88
CA PRO A 169 6.42 11.65 59.78
C PRO A 169 7.39 10.49 59.53
N LEU A 170 7.42 9.97 58.31
CA LEU A 170 8.54 9.13 57.85
C LEU A 170 9.76 10.03 57.60
N PRO A 171 10.94 9.71 58.14
CA PRO A 171 12.14 10.52 58.01
C PRO A 171 12.68 10.52 56.57
N GLY A 172 13.16 11.70 56.19
CA GLY A 172 13.56 12.07 54.84
C GLY A 172 14.89 11.50 54.34
N ARG A 173 15.01 11.71 53.04
CA ARG A 173 16.08 11.38 52.09
C ARG A 173 17.43 12.06 52.44
N GLY A 174 18.51 11.27 52.47
CA GLY A 174 19.89 11.76 52.40
C GLY A 174 20.41 11.83 50.94
N PRO A 175 21.25 12.82 50.58
CA PRO A 175 21.64 13.12 49.19
C PRO A 175 22.86 12.32 48.66
N PRO A 176 23.15 12.37 47.34
CA PRO A 176 24.15 11.52 46.69
C PRO A 176 25.58 12.05 46.85
N GLY A 177 26.50 11.15 47.24
CA GLY A 177 27.94 11.40 47.24
C GLY A 177 28.55 11.20 45.84
N ASN A 178 29.18 12.26 45.34
CA ASN A 178 29.84 12.36 44.04
C ASN A 178 31.35 12.11 44.17
N ARG A 179 31.98 11.63 43.08
CA ARG A 179 33.41 11.65 42.73
C ARG A 179 34.40 10.89 43.63
N LEU A 180 35.13 9.96 43.00
CA LEU A 180 36.57 10.12 42.80
C LEU A 180 36.97 9.71 41.36
N ARG A 181 37.93 10.46 40.84
CA ARG A 181 38.59 10.37 39.53
C ARG A 181 39.77 9.39 39.59
N GLN A 182 40.14 8.87 38.42
CA GLN A 182 41.48 8.56 37.89
C GLN A 182 42.60 8.16 38.86
N LEU A 183 43.22 7.00 38.62
CA LEU A 183 44.43 6.83 37.79
C LEU A 183 44.39 5.44 37.14
#